data_AF-A0A372G759-F1
#
_entry.id   AF-A0A372G759-F1
#
_cell.length_a   1.000
_cell.length_b   1.000
_cell.length_c   1.000
_cell.angle_alpha   90.00
_cell.angle_beta   90.00
_cell.angle_gamma   90.00
#
_symmetry.space_group_name_H-M   'P 1'
#
loop_
_entity.id
_entity.type
_entity.pdbx_description
1 polymer ?
#
loop_
_entity_poly.entity_id
_entity_poly.type
_entity_poly.pdbx_seq_one_letter_code
_entity_poly.pdbx_strand_id
1 'polypeptide(L)'
;MRKVANPTQPEEGEVEATLERLCDAHPDWTFQHLPMIELSWEAFRKSRRFRVAGGVGWLRAESVERLTRQIGAVERAEAALDAEDAHSAVAGTPTRTRDPRVLEELDRLRAEHPDWRIEYAVERDVPWIAFRDRSTDWAGGHPAAEAKDPVKLASLIEQAVQVVAEPATHRGGCTR
;
A
#
# COMPACT_ATOMS: atom_id res chain seq x y z
N MET A 1 37.04 27.12 1.89
CA MET A 1 36.30 26.47 0.79
C MET A 1 36.31 24.96 1.00
N ARG A 2 35.16 24.35 1.31
CA ARG A 2 34.97 22.90 1.16
C ARG A 2 33.97 22.72 0.02
N LYS A 3 34.41 22.18 -1.11
CA LYS A 3 33.51 21.64 -2.12
C LYS A 3 32.74 20.50 -1.45
N VAL A 4 31.47 20.73 -1.15
CA VAL A 4 30.57 19.63 -0.81
C VAL A 4 30.39 18.87 -2.12
N ALA A 5 30.90 17.64 -2.17
CA ALA A 5 30.68 16.76 -3.30
C ALA A 5 29.16 16.56 -3.42
N ASN A 6 28.60 16.92 -4.57
CA ASN A 6 27.23 16.55 -4.88
C ASN A 6 27.23 15.01 -4.97
N PRO A 7 26.39 14.29 -4.20
CA PRO A 7 26.26 12.86 -4.40
C PRO A 7 25.84 12.62 -5.85
N THR A 8 26.65 11.84 -6.57
CA THR A 8 26.33 11.40 -7.93
C THR A 8 24.96 10.73 -7.88
N GLN A 9 23.98 11.27 -8.61
CA GLN A 9 22.69 10.60 -8.72
C GLN A 9 22.94 9.23 -9.36
N PRO A 10 22.36 8.14 -8.82
CA PRO A 10 22.51 6.82 -9.41
C PRO A 10 22.00 6.86 -10.85
N GLU A 11 22.70 6.18 -11.76
CA GLU A 11 22.27 6.08 -13.15
C GLU A 11 20.92 5.37 -13.21
N GLU A 12 20.07 5.74 -14.17
CA GLU A 12 18.69 5.23 -14.28
C GLU A 12 18.63 3.69 -14.30
N GLY A 13 19.60 3.04 -14.96
CA GLY A 13 19.72 1.58 -14.98
C GLY A 13 20.12 0.95 -13.63
N GLU A 14 20.83 1.66 -12.76
CA GLU A 14 21.14 1.17 -11.41
C GLU A 14 19.91 1.21 -10.50
N VAL A 15 19.05 2.23 -10.67
CA VAL A 15 17.79 2.34 -9.94
C VAL A 15 16.84 1.22 -10.35
N GLU A 16 16.68 0.97 -11.65
CA GLU A 16 15.81 -0.09 -12.17
C GLU A 16 16.26 -1.47 -11.68
N ALA A 17 17.55 -1.82 -11.81
CA ALA A 17 18.10 -3.07 -11.30
C ALA A 17 17.93 -3.20 -9.77
N THR A 18 17.91 -2.09 -9.04
CA THR A 18 17.67 -2.08 -7.59
C THR A 18 16.20 -2.35 -7.27
N LEU A 19 15.28 -1.75 -8.02
CA LEU A 19 13.84 -2.01 -7.88
C LEU A 19 13.50 -3.48 -8.17
N GLU A 20 14.09 -4.07 -9.20
CA GLU A 20 13.94 -5.50 -9.50
C GLU A 20 14.39 -6.37 -8.32
N ARG A 21 15.61 -6.13 -7.79
CA ARG A 21 16.11 -6.87 -6.62
C ARG A 21 15.21 -6.74 -5.39
N LEU A 22 14.64 -5.55 -5.17
CA LEU A 22 13.71 -5.31 -4.07
C LEU A 22 12.40 -6.08 -4.27
N CYS A 23 11.83 -6.05 -5.48
CA CYS A 23 10.64 -6.82 -5.83
C CYS A 23 10.84 -8.32 -5.65
N ASP A 24 12.01 -8.85 -6.03
CA ASP A 24 12.36 -10.27 -5.87
C ASP A 24 12.54 -10.65 -4.39
N ALA A 25 13.21 -9.80 -3.60
CA ALA A 25 13.47 -10.06 -2.19
C ALA A 25 12.21 -9.93 -1.31
N HIS A 26 11.28 -9.07 -1.72
CA HIS A 26 10.09 -8.69 -0.94
C HIS A 26 8.84 -8.75 -1.82
N PRO A 27 8.38 -9.97 -2.19
CA PRO A 27 7.33 -10.16 -3.20
C PRO A 27 5.96 -9.62 -2.76
N ASP A 28 5.76 -9.36 -1.47
CA ASP A 28 4.53 -8.79 -0.90
C ASP A 28 4.52 -7.26 -0.90
N TRP A 29 5.58 -6.63 -1.41
CA TRP A 29 5.75 -5.19 -1.51
C TRP A 29 5.89 -4.75 -2.98
N THR A 30 5.58 -3.48 -3.22
CA THR A 30 5.82 -2.76 -4.47
C THR A 30 6.71 -1.55 -4.17
N PHE A 31 7.66 -1.25 -5.04
CA PHE A 31 8.71 -0.26 -4.78
C PHE A 31 8.69 0.89 -5.77
N GLN A 32 9.13 2.06 -5.31
CA GLN A 32 9.28 3.25 -6.12
C GLN A 32 10.49 4.05 -5.64
N HIS A 33 11.20 4.67 -6.59
CA HIS A 33 12.25 5.64 -6.31
C HIS A 33 11.82 7.04 -6.78
N LEU A 34 11.89 8.02 -5.89
CA LEU A 34 11.56 9.42 -6.09
C LEU A 34 12.82 10.27 -5.80
N PRO A 35 13.68 10.53 -6.79
CA PRO A 35 14.99 11.14 -6.57
C PRO A 35 14.95 12.62 -6.12
N MET A 36 13.77 13.23 -6.09
CA MET A 36 13.60 14.66 -5.78
C MET A 36 13.27 14.95 -4.30
N ILE A 37 13.25 13.94 -3.42
CA ILE A 37 12.85 14.08 -2.01
C ILE A 37 13.81 13.35 -1.07
N GLU A 38 13.93 13.84 0.17
CA GLU A 38 14.88 13.35 1.20
C GLU A 38 14.68 11.86 1.54
N LEU A 39 13.44 11.38 1.51
CA LEU A 39 13.10 9.96 1.65
C LEU A 39 12.76 9.39 0.27
N SER A 40 13.79 9.17 -0.53
CA SER A 40 13.69 8.88 -1.97
C SER A 40 13.16 7.48 -2.28
N TRP A 41 13.18 6.54 -1.33
CA TRP A 41 12.72 5.18 -1.55
C TRP A 41 11.40 4.94 -0.83
N GLU A 42 10.41 4.41 -1.55
CA GLU A 42 9.10 4.09 -1.01
C GLU A 42 8.79 2.60 -1.23
N ALA A 43 8.17 1.97 -0.23
CA ALA A 43 7.62 0.62 -0.33
C ALA A 43 6.15 0.62 0.08
N PHE A 44 5.32 -0.02 -0.74
CA PHE A 44 3.89 -0.17 -0.53
C PHE A 44 3.55 -1.63 -0.38
N ARG A 45 2.76 -1.98 0.63
CA ARG A 45 2.29 -3.36 0.82
C ARG A 45 1.24 -3.66 -0.26
N LYS A 46 1.34 -4.81 -0.91
CA LYS A 46 0.30 -5.27 -1.84
C LYS A 46 -1.00 -5.48 -1.07
N SER A 47 -2.11 -5.02 -1.62
CA SER A 47 -3.46 -5.08 -1.03
C SER A 47 -3.87 -6.50 -0.62
N ARG A 48 -3.45 -7.53 -1.38
CA ARG A 48 -3.67 -8.95 -1.03
C ARG A 48 -2.94 -9.41 0.24
N ARG A 49 -1.97 -8.63 0.72
CA ARG A 49 -1.09 -8.95 1.85
C ARG A 49 -1.23 -7.98 3.01
N PHE A 50 -2.08 -6.97 2.88
CA PHE A 50 -2.33 -6.03 3.96
C PHE A 50 -3.10 -6.71 5.11
N ARG A 51 -2.60 -6.57 6.34
CA ARG A 51 -3.32 -7.02 7.54
C ARG A 51 -4.26 -5.96 8.04
N VAL A 52 -5.54 -6.28 8.03
CA VAL A 52 -6.58 -5.42 8.58
C VAL A 52 -6.47 -5.19 10.09
N ALA A 53 -5.79 -6.07 10.83
CA ALA A 53 -5.54 -5.94 12.27
C ALA A 53 -4.20 -5.24 12.63
N GLY A 54 -3.74 -4.27 11.83
CA GLY A 54 -2.60 -3.41 12.21
C GLY A 54 -1.32 -3.59 11.37
N GLY A 55 -1.44 -3.99 10.10
CA GLY A 55 -0.30 -4.05 9.18
C GLY A 55 0.23 -2.67 8.75
N VAL A 56 1.48 -2.62 8.33
CA VAL A 56 2.09 -1.39 7.78
C VAL A 56 1.95 -1.40 6.25
N GLY A 57 1.17 -0.45 5.73
CA GLY A 57 0.87 -0.36 4.29
C GLY A 57 1.88 0.43 3.46
N TRP A 58 2.65 1.29 4.11
CA TRP A 58 3.56 2.21 3.43
C TRP A 58 4.77 2.52 4.29
N LEU A 59 5.95 2.46 3.68
CA LEU A 59 7.23 2.79 4.27
C LEU A 59 8.01 3.72 3.35
N ARG A 60 8.82 4.58 3.97
CA ARG A 60 9.73 5.48 3.27
C ARG A 60 11.09 5.51 3.94
N ALA A 61 12.13 5.61 3.13
CA ALA A 61 13.50 5.75 3.60
C ALA A 61 14.38 6.56 2.64
N GLU A 62 15.45 7.10 3.19
CA GLU A 62 16.53 7.79 2.48
C GLU A 62 17.40 6.83 1.66
N SER A 63 17.43 5.54 2.02
CA SER A 63 18.26 4.52 1.36
C SER A 63 17.57 3.15 1.29
N VAL A 64 18.04 2.34 0.34
CA VAL A 64 17.58 0.95 0.13
C VAL A 64 17.84 0.09 1.36
N GLU A 65 19.01 0.24 2.00
CA GLU A 65 19.39 -0.53 3.17
C GLU A 65 18.49 -0.19 4.37
N ARG A 66 18.13 1.10 4.53
CA ARG A 66 17.21 1.53 5.57
C ARG A 66 15.80 1.00 5.31
N LEU A 67 15.31 1.09 4.06
CA LEU A 67 14.00 0.57 3.66
C LEU A 67 13.91 -0.95 3.91
N THR A 68 14.92 -1.70 3.47
CA THR A 68 15.01 -3.15 3.65
C THR A 68 14.97 -3.55 5.13
N ARG A 69 15.68 -2.81 6.00
CA ARG A 69 15.63 -3.04 7.45
C ARG A 69 14.24 -2.78 8.04
N GLN A 70 13.58 -1.71 7.60
CA GLN A 70 12.22 -1.39 8.06
C GLN A 70 11.23 -2.48 7.62
N ILE A 71 11.29 -2.92 6.37
CA ILE A 71 10.46 -4.00 5.84
C ILE A 71 10.65 -5.27 6.68
N GLY A 72 11.91 -5.69 6.91
CA GLY A 72 12.17 -6.88 7.73
C GLY A 72 11.68 -6.73 9.18
N ALA A 73 11.66 -5.51 9.74
CA ALA A 73 11.10 -5.28 11.07
C ALA A 73 9.57 -5.42 11.08
N VAL A 74 8.89 -4.87 10.06
CA VAL A 74 7.44 -5.04 9.87
C VAL A 74 7.09 -6.51 9.71
N GLU A 75 7.77 -7.22 8.83
CA GLU A 75 7.47 -8.64 8.54
C GLU A 75 7.66 -9.52 9.79
N ARG A 76 8.66 -9.24 10.62
CA ARG A 76 8.84 -9.93 11.91
C ARG A 76 7.73 -9.60 12.91
N ALA A 77 7.32 -8.34 13.00
CA ALA A 77 6.24 -7.94 13.90
C ALA A 77 4.90 -8.58 13.47
N GLU A 78 4.61 -8.58 12.17
CA GLU A 78 3.45 -9.27 11.62
C GLU A 78 3.53 -10.78 11.90
N ALA A 79 4.68 -11.43 11.66
CA ALA A 79 4.83 -12.85 11.96
C ALA A 79 4.58 -13.19 13.45
N ALA A 80 4.98 -12.30 14.37
CA ALA A 80 4.66 -12.44 15.79
C ALA A 80 3.16 -12.37 16.07
N LEU A 81 2.46 -11.40 15.45
CA LEU A 81 1.00 -11.29 15.55
C LEU A 81 0.28 -12.52 14.97
N ASP A 82 0.75 -13.07 13.84
CA ASP A 82 0.18 -14.32 13.29
C ASP A 82 0.32 -15.49 14.25
N ALA A 83 1.45 -15.58 14.96
CA ALA A 83 1.66 -16.61 15.96
C ALA A 83 0.70 -16.44 17.14
N GLU A 84 0.51 -15.20 17.63
CA GLU A 84 -0.45 -14.87 18.69
C GLU A 84 -1.90 -15.18 18.28
N ASP A 85 -2.29 -14.82 17.06
CA ASP A 85 -3.61 -15.13 16.49
C ASP A 85 -3.81 -16.64 16.35
N ALA A 86 -2.81 -17.38 15.87
CA ALA A 86 -2.88 -18.83 15.76
C ALA A 86 -3.02 -19.49 17.14
N HIS A 87 -2.32 -18.98 18.16
CA HIS A 87 -2.48 -19.42 19.55
C HIS A 87 -3.88 -19.11 20.09
N SER A 88 -4.45 -17.96 19.74
CA SER A 88 -5.80 -17.55 20.17
C SER A 88 -6.93 -18.28 19.42
N ALA A 89 -6.71 -18.64 18.15
CA ALA A 89 -7.67 -19.39 17.34
C ALA A 89 -7.90 -20.81 17.89
N VAL A 90 -6.88 -21.43 18.50
CA VAL A 90 -7.02 -22.71 19.23
C VAL A 90 -7.93 -22.56 20.47
N ALA A 91 -8.08 -21.34 21.01
CA ALA A 91 -8.99 -21.02 22.12
C ALA A 91 -10.42 -20.65 21.68
N GLY A 92 -10.68 -20.59 20.36
CA GLY A 92 -12.03 -20.55 19.80
C GLY A 92 -12.76 -19.21 19.93
N THR A 93 -12.41 -18.24 19.08
CA THR A 93 -13.31 -17.11 18.79
C THR A 93 -13.28 -16.76 17.29
N PRO A 94 -14.35 -17.01 16.53
CA PRO A 94 -14.41 -16.60 15.13
C PRO A 94 -14.82 -15.13 15.04
N THR A 95 -13.86 -14.23 14.82
CA THR A 95 -14.07 -12.79 14.57
C THR A 95 -14.54 -12.56 13.13
N ARG A 96 -15.64 -13.21 12.73
CA ARG A 96 -16.31 -12.94 11.45
C ARG A 96 -17.64 -12.27 11.76
N THR A 97 -17.81 -11.02 11.36
CA THR A 97 -19.07 -10.29 11.54
C THR A 97 -20.21 -11.08 10.94
N ARG A 98 -21.21 -11.43 11.77
CA ARG A 98 -22.42 -12.17 11.36
C ARG A 98 -23.61 -11.24 11.03
N ASP A 99 -23.39 -9.92 11.01
CA ASP A 99 -24.44 -8.96 10.69
C ASP A 99 -24.75 -9.00 9.18
N PRO A 100 -25.98 -9.40 8.77
CA PRO A 100 -26.35 -9.51 7.37
C PRO A 100 -26.29 -8.18 6.62
N ARG A 101 -26.55 -7.05 7.28
CA ARG A 101 -26.51 -5.73 6.62
C ARG A 101 -25.10 -5.33 6.24
N VAL A 102 -24.12 -5.66 7.09
CA VAL A 102 -22.70 -5.42 6.80
C VAL A 102 -22.24 -6.28 5.63
N LEU A 103 -22.72 -7.52 5.54
CA LEU A 103 -22.40 -8.41 4.42
C LEU A 103 -22.99 -7.90 3.09
N GLU A 104 -24.25 -7.45 3.08
CA GLU A 104 -24.89 -6.85 1.90
C GLU A 104 -24.12 -5.62 1.41
N GLU A 105 -23.72 -4.73 2.32
CA GLU A 105 -22.94 -3.54 1.97
C GLU A 105 -21.52 -3.86 1.48
N LEU A 106 -20.87 -4.88 2.05
CA LEU A 106 -19.58 -5.36 1.56
C LEU A 106 -19.69 -5.89 0.12
N ASP A 107 -20.71 -6.68 -0.18
CA ASP A 107 -20.92 -7.23 -1.50
C ASP A 107 -21.23 -6.13 -2.52
N ARG A 108 -22.06 -5.15 -2.14
CA ARG A 108 -22.33 -3.96 -2.97
C ARG A 108 -21.05 -3.19 -3.29
N LEU A 109 -20.27 -2.82 -2.27
CA LEU A 109 -19.04 -2.04 -2.45
C LEU A 109 -18.00 -2.78 -3.31
N ARG A 110 -17.86 -4.10 -3.15
CA ARG A 110 -16.94 -4.91 -3.96
C ARG A 110 -17.39 -5.02 -5.41
N ALA A 111 -18.69 -5.05 -5.67
CA ALA A 111 -19.22 -5.04 -7.02
C ALA A 111 -19.01 -3.69 -7.71
N GLU A 112 -19.17 -2.58 -6.97
CA GLU A 112 -18.96 -1.21 -7.47
C GLU A 112 -17.46 -0.88 -7.69
N HIS A 113 -16.57 -1.50 -6.91
CA HIS A 113 -15.14 -1.21 -6.93
C HIS A 113 -14.30 -2.49 -7.03
N PRO A 114 -14.32 -3.19 -8.18
CA PRO A 114 -13.65 -4.50 -8.33
C PRO A 114 -12.13 -4.45 -8.19
N ASP A 115 -11.52 -3.30 -8.46
CA ASP A 115 -10.07 -3.09 -8.29
C ASP A 115 -9.66 -2.82 -6.83
N TRP A 116 -10.64 -2.72 -5.94
CA TRP A 116 -10.43 -2.47 -4.52
C TRP A 116 -10.76 -3.72 -3.71
N ARG A 117 -9.83 -4.11 -2.85
CA ARG A 117 -10.07 -5.05 -1.77
C ARG A 117 -10.73 -4.31 -0.62
N ILE A 118 -11.98 -4.66 -0.33
CA ILE A 118 -12.78 -4.02 0.71
C ILE A 118 -13.06 -5.02 1.84
N GLU A 119 -12.82 -4.59 3.07
CA GLU A 119 -12.98 -5.39 4.28
C GLU A 119 -13.71 -4.62 5.38
N TYR A 120 -14.31 -5.39 6.31
CA TYR A 120 -14.97 -4.88 7.49
C TYR A 120 -14.34 -5.47 8.76
N ALA A 121 -13.89 -4.60 9.66
CA ALA A 121 -13.20 -4.96 10.90
C ALA A 121 -13.96 -4.40 12.11
N VAL A 122 -14.84 -5.21 12.70
CA VAL A 122 -15.77 -4.78 13.76
C VAL A 122 -15.10 -4.18 15.00
N GLU A 123 -13.86 -4.59 15.30
CA GLU A 123 -13.11 -4.16 16.49
C GLU A 123 -12.36 -2.84 16.30
N ARG A 124 -12.47 -2.18 15.14
CA ARG A 124 -11.78 -0.92 14.83
C ARG A 124 -12.71 0.28 14.93
N ASP A 125 -12.15 1.42 15.34
CA ASP A 125 -12.82 2.73 15.32
C ASP A 125 -13.25 3.17 13.90
N VAL A 126 -12.55 2.67 12.88
CA VAL A 126 -12.85 2.81 11.44
C VAL A 126 -12.96 1.41 10.84
N PRO A 127 -14.15 0.78 10.92
CA PRO A 127 -14.31 -0.62 10.57
C PRO A 127 -14.35 -0.86 9.05
N TRP A 128 -14.63 0.14 8.22
CA TRP A 128 -14.68 -0.01 6.76
C TRP A 128 -13.34 0.36 6.15
N ILE A 129 -12.72 -0.58 5.45
CA ILE A 129 -11.36 -0.43 4.95
C ILE A 129 -11.30 -0.88 3.50
N ALA A 130 -10.66 -0.10 2.64
CA ALA A 130 -10.44 -0.41 1.24
C ALA A 130 -8.97 -0.21 0.85
N PHE A 131 -8.44 -1.16 0.07
CA PHE A 131 -7.08 -1.11 -0.48
C PHE A 131 -7.08 -1.43 -1.95
N ARG A 132 -6.16 -0.83 -2.70
CA ARG A 132 -5.91 -1.14 -4.11
C ARG A 132 -4.42 -1.30 -4.34
N ASP A 133 -4.06 -2.24 -5.22
CA ASP A 133 -2.67 -2.34 -5.71
C ASP A 133 -2.34 -1.15 -6.62
N ARG A 134 -1.16 -0.55 -6.40
CA ARG A 134 -0.57 0.37 -7.36
C ARG A 134 -0.01 -0.44 -8.53
N SER A 135 -0.60 -0.31 -9.71
CA SER A 135 -0.05 -0.85 -10.96
C SER A 135 0.93 0.16 -11.59
N THR A 136 1.67 -0.27 -12.60
CA THR A 136 2.53 0.61 -13.42
C THR A 136 1.75 1.73 -14.10
N ASP A 137 0.45 1.53 -14.34
CA ASP A 137 -0.46 2.50 -14.95
C ASP A 137 -1.08 3.47 -13.92
N TRP A 138 -0.66 3.40 -12.65
CA TRP A 138 -1.19 4.24 -11.58
C TRP A 138 -0.60 5.65 -11.64
N ALA A 139 -1.42 6.61 -12.06
CA ALA A 139 -1.01 8.01 -12.23
C ALA A 139 -1.00 8.86 -10.94
N GLY A 140 -1.50 8.35 -9.81
CA GLY A 140 -1.55 9.10 -8.53
C GLY A 140 -2.75 8.75 -7.65
N GLY A 141 -2.74 9.21 -6.38
CA GLY A 141 -3.83 8.99 -5.40
C GLY A 141 -3.44 8.12 -4.20
N HIS A 142 -4.31 8.04 -3.18
CA HIS A 142 -4.10 7.19 -1.99
C HIS A 142 -4.52 5.74 -2.28
N PRO A 143 -3.65 4.73 -2.08
CA PRO A 143 -3.98 3.33 -2.34
C PRO A 143 -4.80 2.68 -1.20
N ALA A 144 -5.21 3.46 -0.21
CA ALA A 144 -5.93 3.03 0.97
C ALA A 144 -6.99 4.07 1.35
N ALA A 145 -8.16 3.60 1.78
CA ALA A 145 -9.23 4.42 2.33
C ALA A 145 -9.80 3.72 3.58
N GLU A 146 -10.02 4.48 4.65
CA GLU A 146 -10.61 3.99 5.91
C GLU A 146 -11.77 4.91 6.31
N ALA A 147 -12.88 4.32 6.75
CA ALA A 147 -14.07 5.06 7.15
C ALA A 147 -14.87 4.38 8.26
N LYS A 148 -15.74 5.17 8.90
CA LYS A 148 -16.68 4.70 9.92
C LYS A 148 -17.91 4.02 9.34
N ASP A 149 -18.27 4.38 8.12
CA ASP A 149 -19.49 3.96 7.44
C ASP A 149 -19.20 3.69 5.95
N PRO A 150 -20.02 2.82 5.30
CA PRO A 150 -19.75 2.37 3.93
C PRO A 150 -19.94 3.49 2.89
N VAL A 151 -20.82 4.46 3.16
CA VAL A 151 -21.07 5.59 2.25
C VAL A 151 -19.84 6.49 2.20
N LYS A 152 -19.26 6.81 3.36
CA LYS A 152 -18.02 7.58 3.45
C LYS A 152 -16.85 6.83 2.82
N LEU A 153 -16.79 5.50 2.98
CA LEU A 153 -15.77 4.69 2.32
C LEU A 153 -15.86 4.81 0.78
N ALA A 154 -17.07 4.66 0.21
CA ALA A 154 -17.29 4.81 -1.24
C ALA A 154 -16.83 6.19 -1.74
N SER A 155 -17.20 7.27 -1.05
CA SER A 155 -16.76 8.62 -1.43
C SER A 155 -15.24 8.78 -1.39
N LEU A 156 -14.54 8.15 -0.43
CA LEU A 156 -13.08 8.20 -0.36
C LEU A 156 -12.42 7.39 -1.48
N ILE A 157 -13.00 6.24 -1.84
CA ILE A 157 -12.55 5.43 -2.99
C ILE A 157 -12.68 6.24 -4.29
N GLU A 158 -13.83 6.87 -4.51
CA GLU A 158 -14.07 7.71 -5.70
C GLU A 158 -13.09 8.89 -5.78
N GLN A 159 -12.84 9.57 -4.66
CA GLN A 159 -11.86 10.65 -4.59
C GLN A 159 -10.44 10.16 -4.87
N ALA A 160 -10.08 8.98 -4.37
CA ALA A 160 -8.78 8.37 -4.65
C ALA A 160 -8.61 8.02 -6.14
N VAL A 161 -9.70 7.68 -6.84
CA VAL A 161 -9.71 7.42 -8.29
C VAL A 161 -9.71 8.72 -9.10
N GLN A 162 -10.38 9.79 -8.65
CA GLN A 162 -10.44 11.07 -9.40
C GLN A 162 -9.06 11.72 -9.61
N VAL A 163 -8.08 11.46 -8.74
CA VAL A 163 -6.69 11.90 -8.96
C VAL A 163 -6.05 11.27 -10.21
N VAL A 164 -6.55 10.11 -10.65
CA VAL A 164 -6.08 9.37 -11.84
C VAL A 164 -6.62 9.98 -13.14
N ALA A 165 -7.60 10.89 -13.08
CA ALA A 165 -8.34 11.38 -14.25
C ALA A 165 -7.86 12.73 -14.82
N GLU A 166 -6.67 13.23 -14.44
CA GLU A 166 -6.01 14.26 -15.24
C GLU A 166 -5.05 13.58 -16.22
N PRO A 167 -5.43 13.36 -17.50
CA PRO A 167 -4.45 13.04 -18.50
C PRO A 167 -3.50 14.23 -18.58
N ALA A 168 -2.24 14.00 -18.19
CA ALA A 168 -1.15 14.89 -18.53
C ALA A 168 -1.30 15.24 -20.01
N THR A 169 -1.59 16.51 -20.27
CA THR A 169 -1.76 17.01 -21.62
C THR A 169 -0.40 16.82 -22.27
N HIS A 170 -0.34 15.81 -23.12
CA HIS A 170 0.86 15.39 -23.82
C HIS A 170 1.35 16.58 -24.66
N ARG A 171 2.42 17.23 -24.20
CA ARG A 171 3.24 18.10 -25.04
C ARG A 171 4.71 17.73 -24.87
N GLY A 172 5.17 16.89 -25.80
CA GLY A 172 6.47 17.08 -26.42
C GLY A 172 7.55 16.03 -26.15
N GLY A 173 7.72 15.14 -27.14
CA GLY A 173 9.02 14.64 -27.60
C GLY A 173 9.55 13.36 -26.91
N CYS A 174 10.12 12.37 -27.61
CA CYS A 174 10.43 12.26 -29.03
C CYS A 174 10.52 10.78 -29.43
N THR A 175 9.89 10.41 -30.55
CA THR A 175 10.15 9.16 -31.26
C THR A 175 11.40 9.29 -32.13
N ARG A 176 12.30 8.30 -31.98
CA ARG A 176 13.44 7.87 -32.81
C ARG A 176 14.45 8.91 -33.29
#